data_AF-A0A6G4R9R1-F1
#
_entry.id   AF-A0A6G4R9R1-F1
#
_cell.length_a   1.000
_cell.length_b   1.000
_cell.length_c   1.000
_cell.angle_alpha   90.00
_cell.angle_beta   90.00
_cell.angle_gamma   90.00
#
_symmetry.space_group_name_H-M   'P 1'
#
loop_
_entity.id
_entity.type
_entity.pdbx_description
1 polymer ?
#
loop_
_entity_poly.entity_id
_entity_poly.type
_entity_poly.pdbx_seq_one_letter_code
_entity_poly.pdbx_strand_id
1 'polypeptide(L)' 'MRVSGVVYKFMVAVSLTIAVLTVALLPFLEPGSSSWVIAIFTLGVTAISLAIAALGLYFRWDPFRPFEEV' A
#
# COMPACT_ATOMS: atom_id res chain seq x y z
N MET A 1 15.01 -5.21 14.63
CA MET A 1 14.16 -5.53 13.45
C MET A 1 14.99 -5.27 12.21
N ARG A 2 14.97 -6.15 11.21
CA ARG A 2 15.63 -5.89 9.91
C ARG A 2 14.95 -4.72 9.20
N VAL A 3 15.70 -3.96 8.40
CA VAL A 3 15.19 -2.74 7.73
C VAL A 3 14.02 -3.09 6.81
N SER A 4 14.12 -4.18 6.06
CA SER A 4 13.06 -4.73 5.21
C SER A 4 11.72 -4.91 5.95
N GLY A 5 11.76 -5.49 7.15
CA GLY A 5 10.57 -5.69 7.98
C GLY A 5 9.94 -4.38 8.47
N VAL A 6 10.73 -3.35 8.73
CA VAL A 6 10.23 -2.01 9.06
C VAL A 6 9.57 -1.38 7.83
N VAL A 7 10.25 -1.42 6.69
CA VAL A 7 9.76 -0.84 5.42
C VAL A 7 8.43 -1.46 5.02
N TYR A 8 8.30 -2.79 5.00
CA TYR A 8 7.03 -3.41 4.61
C TYR A 8 5.89 -3.10 5.58
N LYS A 9 6.14 -3.08 6.90
CA LYS A 9 5.12 -2.69 7.89
C LYS A 9 4.67 -1.24 7.69
N PHE A 10 5.62 -0.36 7.39
CA PHE A 10 5.33 1.04 7.08
C PHE A 10 4.50 1.15 5.79
N MET A 11 4.88 0.43 4.73
CA MET A 11 4.11 0.37 3.49
C MET A 11 2.68 -0.12 3.72
N VAL A 12 2.50 -1.16 4.53
CA VAL A 12 1.15 -1.66 4.90
C VAL A 12 0.37 -0.58 5.63
N ALA A 13 0.95 0.07 6.63
CA ALA A 13 0.29 1.10 7.42
C ALA A 13 -0.17 2.28 6.54
N VAL A 14 0.74 2.84 5.74
CA VAL A 14 0.44 3.97 4.84
C VAL A 14 -0.61 3.57 3.80
N SER A 15 -0.46 2.40 3.17
CA SER A 15 -1.41 1.94 2.15
C SER A 15 -2.80 1.71 2.74
N LEU A 16 -2.91 1.14 3.94
CA LEU A 16 -4.20 1.00 4.63
C LEU A 16 -4.81 2.36 4.95
N THR A 17 -4.03 3.32 5.44
CA THR A 17 -4.53 4.68 5.70
C THR A 17 -5.08 5.31 4.42
N ILE A 18 -4.33 5.26 3.31
CA ILE A 18 -4.77 5.79 2.02
C ILE A 18 -6.04 5.07 1.54
N ALA A 19 -6.10 3.74 1.64
CA ALA A 19 -7.27 2.97 1.25
C ALA A 19 -8.51 3.38 2.06
N VAL A 20 -8.40 3.46 3.39
CA VAL A 20 -9.50 3.87 4.27
C VAL A 20 -9.99 5.27 3.94
N LEU A 21 -9.09 6.23 3.78
CA LEU A 21 -9.45 7.61 3.41
C LEU A 21 -10.14 7.66 2.05
N THR A 22 -9.64 6.90 1.06
CA THR A 22 -10.21 6.87 -0.29
C THR A 22 -11.58 6.21 -0.30
N VAL A 23 -11.78 5.10 0.43
CA VAL A 23 -13.10 4.47 0.59
C VAL A 23 -14.08 5.42 1.29
N ALA A 24 -13.64 6.12 2.34
CA ALA A 24 -14.47 7.09 3.05
C ALA A 24 -14.89 8.28 2.17
N LEU A 25 -14.11 8.60 1.14
CA LEU A 25 -14.43 9.63 0.15
C LEU A 25 -15.45 9.18 -0.91
N LEU A 26 -15.55 7.88 -1.21
CA LEU A 26 -16.40 7.38 -2.31
C LEU A 26 -17.87 7.86 -2.26
N PRO A 27 -18.56 7.92 -1.11
CA PRO A 27 -19.95 8.39 -1.06
C PRO A 27 -20.14 9.86 -1.45
N PHE A 28 -19.07 10.66 -1.41
CA PHE A 28 -19.11 12.09 -1.74
C PHE A 28 -18.72 12.37 -3.21
N LEU A 29 -18.33 11.33 -3.96
CA LEU A 29 -17.94 11.45 -5.36
C LEU A 29 -19.11 11.08 -6.26
N GLU A 30 -19.36 11.90 -7.28
CA GLU A 30 -20.36 11.59 -8.29
C GLU A 30 -19.90 10.40 -9.16
N PRO A 31 -20.66 9.30 -9.22
CA PRO A 31 -20.29 8.12 -10.01
C PRO A 31 -20.04 8.48 -11.48
N GLY A 32 -18.93 7.99 -12.05
CA GLY A 32 -18.55 8.26 -13.44
C GLY A 32 -17.84 9.60 -13.68
N SER A 33 -17.75 10.48 -12.67
CA SER A 33 -16.88 11.66 -12.73
C SER A 33 -15.40 11.28 -12.78
N SER A 34 -14.55 12.18 -13.27
CA SER A 34 -13.09 11.97 -13.29
C SER A 34 -12.54 11.66 -11.90
N SER A 35 -13.03 12.33 -10.86
CA SER A 35 -12.63 12.11 -9.47
C SER A 35 -13.02 10.72 -8.97
N TRP A 36 -14.21 10.22 -9.34
CA TRP A 36 -14.63 8.86 -8.99
C TRP A 36 -13.75 7.81 -9.66
N VAL A 37 -13.43 7.98 -10.94
CA VAL A 37 -12.53 7.07 -11.67
C VAL A 37 -11.15 7.04 -11.01
N ILE A 38 -10.59 8.21 -10.70
CA ILE A 38 -9.29 8.31 -10.01
C ILE A 38 -9.33 7.57 -8.67
N ALA A 39 -10.38 7.76 -7.86
CA ALA A 39 -10.50 7.07 -6.58
C ALA A 39 -10.49 5.54 -6.72
N ILE A 40 -11.19 4.99 -7.72
CA ILE A 40 -11.18 3.54 -8.01
C ILE A 40 -9.79 3.06 -8.43
N PHE A 41 -9.10 3.79 -9.32
CA PHE A 41 -7.74 3.46 -9.71
C PHE A 41 -6.76 3.52 -8.54
N THR A 42 -6.87 4.54 -7.69
CA THR A 42 -6.08 4.69 -6.47
C THR A 42 -6.29 3.49 -5.53
N LEU A 43 -7.53 3.05 -5.33
CA LEU A 43 -7.82 1.85 -4.55
C LEU A 43 -7.18 0.60 -5.15
N GLY A 44 -7.25 0.43 -6.48
CA GLY A 44 -6.63 -0.68 -7.19
C GLY A 44 -5.11 -0.74 -7.00
N VAL A 45 -4.42 0.39 -7.21
CA VAL A 45 -2.96 0.48 -7.00
C VAL A 45 -2.60 0.22 -5.53
N THR A 46 -3.37 0.81 -4.60
CA THR A 46 -3.14 0.63 -3.16
C THR A 46 -3.32 -0.83 -2.73
N ALA A 47 -4.31 -1.53 -3.29
CA ALA A 47 -4.52 -2.95 -3.04
C ALA A 47 -3.34 -3.81 -3.53
N ILE A 48 -2.78 -3.49 -4.71
CA ILE A 48 -1.58 -4.15 -5.24
C ILE A 48 -0.39 -3.88 -4.31
N SER A 49 -0.17 -2.64 -3.88
CA SER A 49 0.90 -2.29 -2.94
C SER A 49 0.78 -3.04 -1.62
N LEU A 50 -0.44 -3.18 -1.08
CA LEU A 50 -0.72 -3.97 0.11
C LEU A 50 -0.39 -5.44 -0.10
N ALA A 51 -0.77 -6.03 -1.23
CA ALA A 51 -0.46 -7.41 -1.55
C ALA A 51 1.06 -7.63 -1.60
N ILE A 52 1.81 -6.76 -2.28
CA ILE A 52 3.28 -6.84 -2.35
C ILE A 52 3.89 -6.75 -0.96
N ALA A 53 3.47 -5.79 -0.13
CA ALA A 53 4.03 -5.62 1.21
C ALA A 53 3.68 -6.79 2.14
N ALA A 54 2.44 -7.32 2.05
CA ALA A 54 2.02 -8.49 2.80
C ALA A 54 2.80 -9.74 2.40
N LEU A 55 3.00 -9.97 1.10
CA LEU A 55 3.83 -11.07 0.58
C LEU A 55 5.29 -10.92 1.02
N GLY A 56 5.84 -9.70 0.96
CA GLY A 56 7.20 -9.40 1.44
C GLY A 56 7.37 -9.76 2.92
N LEU A 57 6.39 -9.42 3.77
CA LEU A 57 6.38 -9.81 5.17
C LEU A 57 6.22 -11.32 5.38
N TYR A 58 5.29 -11.96 4.66
CA TYR A 58 4.99 -13.37 4.79
C TYR A 58 6.20 -14.25 4.42
N PHE A 59 6.81 -13.98 3.27
CA PHE A 59 7.99 -14.70 2.80
C PHE A 59 9.29 -14.23 3.44
N ARG A 60 9.24 -13.23 4.35
CA ARG A 60 10.41 -12.59 4.96
C ARG A 60 11.43 -12.17 3.91
N TRP A 61 10.95 -11.63 2.80
CA TRP A 61 11.81 -11.18 1.73
C TRP A 61 12.66 -10.01 2.22
N ASP A 62 13.96 -10.05 1.93
CA ASP A 62 14.92 -9.09 2.47
C ASP A 62 15.75 -8.46 1.35
N PRO A 63 15.17 -7.52 0.58
CA PRO A 63 15.85 -6.88 -0.55
C PRO A 63 17.01 -5.98 -0.12
N PHE A 64 17.02 -5.55 1.16
CA PHE A 64 18.05 -4.66 1.69
C PHE A 64 19.26 -5.38 2.28
N ARG A 65 19.22 -6.72 2.38
CA ARG A 65 20.31 -7.53 2.91
C ARG A 65 21.69 -7.17 2.35
N PRO A 66 21.89 -6.92 1.03
CA PRO A 66 23.20 -6.56 0.50
C PRO A 66 23.77 -5.23 1.02
N PHE A 67 22.92 -4.34 1.55
CA PHE A 67 23.31 -3.04 2.08
C PHE A 67 23.45 -3.03 3.60
N GLU A 68 22.90 -4.04 4.30
CA GLU A 68 23.07 -4.21 5.76
C GLU A 68 24.39 -4.89 6.11
N GLU A 69 25.00 -5.61 5.16
CA GLU A 69 26.24 -6.38 5.34
C GLU A 69 27.52 -5.57 5.00
N VAL A 70 27.40 -4.25 4.74
CA VAL A 70 28.50 -3.32 4.41
C VAL A 70 28.92 -2.50 5.63
#